data_AF-A0A397I5I1-F1
#
_entry.id   AF-A0A397I5I1-F1
#
_cell.length_a   1.000
_cell.length_b   1.000
_cell.length_c   1.000
_cell.angle_alpha   90.00
_cell.angle_beta   90.00
_cell.angle_gamma   90.00
#
_symmetry.space_group_name_H-M   'P 1'
#
loop_
_entity.id
_entity.type
_entity.pdbx_description
1 polymer ?
#
loop_
_entity_poly.entity_id
_entity_poly.type
_entity_poly.pdbx_seq_one_letter_code
_entity_poly.pdbx_strand_id
1 'polypeptide(L)'
;MPNDVEDAFEYVNNVQTYILRIYGPLINGQKARVDITGIKPFFDVAVPDNEPLSIFKPRLEKVYIRIITWNHYDRRQILRKVRRYEMETALDDNTSKHYHRKITREKKLPLSERAILSGYNYNSDTGSPHYSYSFRVSVDNYQSLGENKPDDQVITETLSHDHTLVLTWNIETYSTRKMGDLPNAKNNEDRVFMICITIHWKDDPKPLKRICLVDVETKSDPS
;
A
#
# COMPACT_ATOMS: atom_id res chain seq x y z
N MET A 1 2.31 -3.91 -10.80
CA MET A 1 2.44 -4.48 -9.43
C MET A 1 1.88 -3.44 -8.46
N PRO A 2 1.30 -3.80 -7.31
CA PRO A 2 0.97 -2.82 -6.29
C PRO A 2 2.21 -2.05 -5.84
N ASN A 3 2.12 -0.72 -5.81
CA ASN A 3 3.18 0.19 -5.37
C ASN A 3 2.84 0.86 -4.04
N ASP A 4 1.55 1.01 -3.73
CA ASP A 4 1.10 1.56 -2.45
C ASP A 4 -0.25 0.96 -2.04
N VAL A 5 -0.52 0.96 -0.74
CA VAL A 5 -1.68 0.33 -0.13
C VAL A 5 -2.23 1.22 0.99
N GLU A 6 -3.54 1.46 0.96
CA GLU A 6 -4.22 2.34 1.90
C GLU A 6 -5.44 1.64 2.52
N ASP A 7 -5.57 1.76 3.85
CA ASP A 7 -6.79 1.43 4.58
C ASP A 7 -7.83 2.53 4.39
N ALA A 8 -8.95 2.24 3.73
CA ALA A 8 -10.00 3.22 3.44
C ALA A 8 -11.39 2.75 3.90
N PHE A 9 -12.36 3.66 3.87
CA PHE A 9 -13.73 3.40 4.28
C PHE A 9 -14.72 4.11 3.37
N GLU A 10 -15.86 3.47 3.10
CA GLU A 10 -17.03 4.08 2.46
C GLU A 10 -18.30 3.80 3.25
N TYR A 11 -19.35 4.58 3.03
CA TYR A 11 -20.66 4.31 3.62
C TYR A 11 -21.55 3.67 2.55
N VAL A 12 -21.93 2.41 2.77
CA VAL A 12 -22.91 1.70 1.94
C VAL A 12 -24.15 1.51 2.79
N ASN A 13 -25.29 2.06 2.37
CA ASN A 13 -26.55 2.01 3.13
C ASN A 13 -26.38 2.44 4.60
N ASN A 14 -25.67 3.56 4.83
CA ASN A 14 -25.32 4.09 6.16
C ASN A 14 -24.42 3.19 7.04
N VAL A 15 -23.83 2.12 6.48
CA VAL A 15 -22.86 1.26 7.18
C VAL A 15 -21.46 1.55 6.67
N GLN A 16 -20.56 1.90 7.58
CA GLN A 16 -19.14 2.10 7.26
C GLN A 16 -18.49 0.77 6.85
N THR A 17 -18.21 0.60 5.57
CA THR A 17 -17.59 -0.58 5.00
C THR A 17 -16.09 -0.33 4.79
N TYR A 18 -15.26 -1.30 5.16
CA TYR A 18 -13.82 -1.23 4.92
C TYR A 18 -13.50 -1.50 3.45
N ILE A 19 -12.63 -0.68 2.88
CA ILE A 19 -12.06 -0.85 1.55
C ILE A 19 -10.55 -0.96 1.70
N LEU A 20 -9.96 -1.94 1.04
CA LEU A 20 -8.52 -1.98 0.83
C LEU A 20 -8.21 -1.31 -0.50
N ARG A 21 -7.56 -0.15 -0.48
CA ARG A 21 -7.12 0.55 -1.68
C ARG A 21 -5.72 0.13 -2.06
N ILE A 22 -5.54 -0.17 -3.32
CA ILE A 22 -4.25 -0.50 -3.91
C ILE A 22 -3.97 0.47 -5.04
N TYR A 23 -2.76 1.01 -5.10
CA TYR A 23 -2.28 1.85 -6.18
C TYR A 23 -1.18 1.12 -6.94
N GLY A 24 -1.19 1.20 -8.26
CA GLY A 24 -0.12 0.61 -9.07
C GLY A 24 -0.33 0.83 -10.57
N PRO A 25 0.70 0.55 -11.39
CA PRO A 25 0.57 0.59 -12.83
C PRO A 25 -0.18 -0.63 -13.37
N LEU A 26 -1.01 -0.39 -14.38
CA LEU A 26 -1.52 -1.40 -15.31
C LEU A 26 -0.38 -1.95 -16.18
N ILE A 27 -0.66 -3.01 -16.94
CA ILE A 27 0.32 -3.64 -17.81
C ILE A 27 0.94 -2.67 -18.83
N ASN A 28 0.21 -1.64 -19.25
CA ASN A 28 0.69 -0.60 -20.16
C ASN A 28 1.38 0.59 -19.46
N GLY A 29 1.67 0.48 -18.15
CA GLY A 29 2.29 1.53 -17.35
C GLY A 29 1.37 2.65 -16.87
N GLN A 30 0.08 2.67 -17.26
CA GLN A 30 -0.86 3.68 -16.79
C GLN A 30 -1.18 3.48 -15.31
N LYS A 31 -1.17 4.57 -14.53
CA LYS A 31 -1.47 4.54 -13.09
C LYS A 31 -2.94 4.23 -12.84
N ALA A 32 -3.20 3.30 -11.92
CA ALA A 32 -4.52 2.91 -11.51
C ALA A 32 -4.67 2.83 -9.99
N ARG A 33 -5.90 3.05 -9.52
CA ARG A 33 -6.36 2.72 -8.17
C ARG A 33 -7.28 1.50 -8.25
N VAL A 34 -7.16 0.56 -7.32
CA VAL A 34 -8.04 -0.60 -7.17
C VAL A 34 -8.66 -0.57 -5.78
N ASP A 35 -9.98 -0.42 -5.71
CA ASP A 35 -10.76 -0.50 -4.48
C ASP A 35 -11.24 -1.95 -4.29
N ILE A 36 -10.64 -2.67 -3.34
CA ILE A 36 -11.05 -4.02 -2.98
C ILE A 36 -12.16 -3.96 -1.92
N THR A 37 -13.30 -4.56 -2.25
CA THR A 37 -14.54 -4.54 -1.47
C THR A 37 -14.90 -5.94 -0.93
N GLY A 38 -15.98 -6.06 -0.15
CA GLY A 38 -16.44 -7.35 0.38
C GLY A 38 -15.66 -7.84 1.60
N ILE A 39 -14.83 -6.99 2.20
CA ILE A 39 -14.00 -7.33 3.36
C ILE A 39 -14.76 -7.03 4.66
N LYS A 40 -15.08 -8.08 5.42
CA LYS A 40 -15.67 -7.93 6.77
C LYS A 40 -14.56 -7.82 7.81
N PRO A 41 -14.48 -6.72 8.59
CA PRO A 41 -13.45 -6.56 9.60
C PRO A 41 -13.58 -7.62 10.71
N PHE A 42 -12.45 -8.18 11.13
CA PHE A 42 -12.36 -9.24 12.12
C PHE A 42 -11.14 -9.13 13.05
N PHE A 43 -11.20 -9.83 14.18
CA PHE A 43 -10.07 -10.09 15.06
C PHE A 43 -10.27 -11.38 15.86
N ASP A 44 -9.18 -11.89 16.43
CA ASP A 44 -9.15 -13.20 17.09
C ASP A 44 -8.77 -13.02 18.57
N VAL A 45 -9.53 -13.66 19.46
CA VAL A 45 -9.39 -13.58 20.92
C VAL A 45 -9.13 -14.97 21.47
N ALA A 46 -8.17 -15.11 22.36
CA ALA A 46 -7.87 -16.39 23.01
C ALA A 46 -9.07 -16.80 23.88
N VAL A 47 -9.41 -18.09 23.83
CA VAL A 47 -10.40 -18.67 24.73
C VAL A 47 -9.73 -18.82 26.10
N PRO A 48 -10.32 -18.29 27.19
CA PRO A 48 -9.77 -18.47 28.53
C PRO A 48 -9.74 -19.95 28.90
N ASP A 49 -8.65 -20.39 29.54
CA ASP A 49 -8.47 -21.77 30.02
C ASP A 49 -9.37 -22.06 31.22
N ASN A 50 -10.68 -22.21 30.98
CA ASN A 50 -11.61 -22.82 31.92
C ASN A 50 -11.88 -24.25 31.46
N GLU A 51 -11.09 -25.21 31.94
CA GLU A 51 -11.23 -26.65 31.69
C GLU A 51 -12.69 -27.15 31.79
N PRO A 52 -13.14 -28.06 30.89
CA PRO A 52 -12.40 -29.27 30.56
C PRO A 52 -12.24 -29.49 29.04
N LEU A 53 -11.05 -29.19 28.51
CA LEU A 53 -10.62 -29.66 27.18
C LEU A 53 -9.81 -30.96 27.28
N SER A 54 -9.98 -31.73 28.35
CA SER A 54 -9.30 -33.00 28.64
C SER A 54 -9.47 -34.13 27.59
N ILE A 55 -10.19 -33.87 26.50
CA ILE A 55 -10.36 -34.77 25.35
C ILE A 55 -9.35 -34.46 24.22
N PHE A 56 -8.75 -33.26 24.20
CA PHE A 56 -7.73 -32.89 23.22
C PHE A 56 -6.34 -32.91 23.88
N LYS A 57 -5.49 -33.82 23.38
CA LYS A 57 -4.12 -34.10 23.83
C LYS A 57 -3.30 -32.84 24.18
N PRO A 58 -2.26 -32.96 25.05
CA PRO A 58 -1.36 -31.87 25.38
C PRO A 58 -0.46 -31.54 24.18
N ARG A 59 -0.98 -30.72 23.28
CA ARG A 59 -0.20 -29.90 22.35
C ARG A 59 -0.59 -28.47 22.67
N LEU A 60 0.39 -27.68 23.06
CA LEU A 60 0.30 -26.26 23.43
C LEU A 60 -0.24 -25.40 22.28
N GLU A 61 -1.53 -25.53 21.95
CA GLU A 61 -2.20 -24.71 20.95
C GLU A 61 -3.29 -23.92 21.67
N LYS A 62 -3.02 -22.64 21.94
CA LYS A 62 -4.04 -21.71 22.43
C LYS A 62 -5.18 -21.67 21.41
N VAL A 63 -6.40 -21.89 21.87
CA VAL A 63 -7.60 -21.81 21.03
C VAL A 63 -8.00 -20.35 20.88
N TYR A 64 -8.33 -19.93 19.66
CA TYR A 64 -8.80 -18.58 19.38
C TYR A 64 -10.20 -18.61 18.75
N ILE A 65 -11.04 -17.65 19.14
CA ILE A 65 -12.33 -17.39 18.50
C ILE A 65 -12.21 -16.14 17.65
N ARG A 66 -12.68 -16.23 16.40
CA ARG A 66 -12.78 -15.11 15.49
C ARG A 66 -14.06 -14.32 15.69
N ILE A 67 -13.92 -13.04 15.98
CA ILE A 67 -15.02 -12.07 16.04
C ILE A 67 -15.04 -11.30 14.73
N ILE A 68 -16.12 -11.47 13.96
CA ILE A 68 -16.40 -10.72 12.74
C ILE A 68 -17.35 -9.56 13.09
N THR A 69 -17.08 -8.39 12.52
CA THR A 69 -17.84 -7.16 12.77
C THR A 69 -18.33 -6.56 11.46
N TRP A 70 -19.40 -5.78 11.54
CA TRP A 70 -19.99 -5.13 10.36
C TRP A 70 -19.13 -4.01 9.80
N ASN A 71 -18.45 -3.28 10.68
CA ASN A 71 -17.66 -2.13 10.32
C ASN A 71 -16.39 -2.05 11.20
N HIS A 72 -15.44 -1.25 10.74
CA HIS A 72 -14.16 -1.10 11.40
C HIS A 72 -14.25 -0.29 12.70
N TYR A 73 -15.29 0.53 12.87
CA TYR A 73 -15.54 1.24 14.13
C TYR A 73 -15.91 0.27 15.25
N ASP A 74 -16.87 -0.63 15.02
CA ASP A 74 -17.31 -1.65 15.98
C ASP A 74 -16.18 -2.61 16.31
N ARG A 75 -15.41 -3.04 15.30
CA ARG A 75 -14.17 -3.80 15.51
C ARG A 75 -13.28 -3.18 16.57
N ARG A 76 -12.99 -1.88 16.43
CA ARG A 76 -12.12 -1.14 17.37
C ARG A 76 -12.76 -1.01 18.75
N GLN A 77 -14.05 -0.75 18.83
CA GLN A 77 -14.75 -0.63 20.12
C GLN A 77 -14.76 -1.95 20.88
N ILE A 78 -15.07 -3.06 20.21
CA ILE A 78 -15.10 -4.39 20.82
C ILE A 78 -13.67 -4.82 21.22
N LEU A 79 -12.69 -4.64 20.33
CA LEU A 79 -11.29 -4.94 20.64
C LEU A 79 -10.79 -4.15 21.87
N ARG A 80 -11.17 -2.87 22.00
CA ARG A 80 -10.86 -2.06 23.18
C ARG A 80 -11.51 -2.62 24.44
N LYS A 81 -12.75 -3.14 24.36
CA LYS A 81 -13.42 -3.77 25.50
C LYS A 81 -12.74 -5.09 25.88
N VAL A 82 -12.47 -5.98 24.94
CA VAL A 82 -11.77 -7.27 25.15
C VAL A 82 -10.48 -7.06 25.93
N ARG A 83 -9.70 -6.04 25.56
CA ARG A 83 -8.46 -5.71 26.28
C ARG A 83 -8.64 -5.12 27.66
N ARG A 84 -9.74 -4.39 27.91
CA ARG A 84 -10.07 -3.93 29.28
C ARG A 84 -10.36 -5.09 30.22
N TYR A 85 -10.81 -6.22 29.67
CA TYR A 85 -10.98 -7.47 30.40
C TYR A 85 -9.71 -8.34 30.41
N GLU A 86 -8.56 -7.78 30.02
CA GLU A 86 -7.26 -8.46 30.01
C GLU A 86 -7.24 -9.76 29.18
N MET A 87 -8.17 -9.89 28.24
CA MET A 87 -8.22 -11.05 27.35
C MET A 87 -7.11 -10.95 26.30
N GLU A 88 -6.43 -12.07 26.06
CA GLU A 88 -5.39 -12.17 25.04
C GLU A 88 -5.98 -12.16 23.63
N THR A 89 -5.28 -11.50 22.70
CA THR A 89 -5.66 -11.44 21.28
C THR A 89 -4.52 -11.97 20.43
N ALA A 90 -4.83 -12.70 19.35
CA ALA A 90 -3.82 -13.43 18.55
C ALA A 90 -2.75 -12.55 17.86
N LEU A 91 -2.92 -11.23 17.89
CA LEU A 91 -2.09 -10.24 17.20
C LEU A 91 -2.02 -8.93 18.01
N ASP A 92 -0.92 -8.20 17.89
CA ASP A 92 -0.74 -6.81 18.36
C ASP A 92 -1.55 -5.81 17.51
N ASP A 93 -2.84 -6.08 17.33
CA ASP A 93 -3.76 -5.41 16.43
C ASP A 93 -4.30 -4.10 17.06
N ASN A 94 -3.43 -3.42 17.80
CA ASN A 94 -3.75 -2.33 18.71
C ASN A 94 -4.08 -1.02 18.01
N THR A 95 -3.76 -0.91 16.72
CA THR A 95 -4.00 0.31 15.95
C THR A 95 -4.95 0.05 14.79
N SER A 96 -5.75 1.06 14.47
CA SER A 96 -6.45 1.14 13.20
C SER A 96 -5.51 1.32 12.01
N LYS A 97 -4.22 1.51 12.28
CA LYS A 97 -3.19 1.79 11.29
C LYS A 97 -2.65 0.44 10.83
N HIS A 98 -2.56 0.25 9.52
CA HIS A 98 -2.03 -0.97 8.92
C HIS A 98 -2.91 -2.22 9.03
N TYR A 99 -4.24 -2.04 9.11
CA TYR A 99 -5.18 -3.16 9.15
C TYR A 99 -5.09 -4.01 7.86
N HIS A 100 -4.73 -3.39 6.74
CA HIS A 100 -4.48 -4.05 5.47
C HIS A 100 -3.53 -5.25 5.60
N ARG A 101 -2.49 -5.19 6.45
CA ARG A 101 -1.54 -6.31 6.62
C ARG A 101 -2.22 -7.58 7.11
N LYS A 102 -3.23 -7.42 7.97
CA LYS A 102 -4.02 -8.55 8.47
C LYS A 102 -4.93 -9.10 7.39
N ILE A 103 -5.62 -8.20 6.69
CA ILE A 103 -6.50 -8.59 5.58
C ILE A 103 -5.71 -9.32 4.49
N THR A 104 -4.57 -8.79 4.10
CA THR A 104 -3.77 -9.34 3.01
C THR A 104 -3.18 -10.69 3.37
N ARG A 105 -2.72 -10.88 4.62
CA ARG A 105 -2.30 -12.20 5.11
C ARG A 105 -3.44 -13.20 5.12
N GLU A 106 -4.59 -12.84 5.70
CA GLU A 106 -5.74 -13.73 5.84
C GLU A 106 -6.31 -14.14 4.48
N LYS A 107 -6.46 -13.17 3.58
CA LYS A 107 -7.03 -13.36 2.25
C LYS A 107 -5.99 -13.76 1.20
N LYS A 108 -4.72 -13.89 1.59
CA LYS A 108 -3.57 -14.19 0.71
C LYS A 108 -3.52 -13.25 -0.50
N LEU A 109 -3.77 -11.96 -0.29
CA LEU A 109 -3.82 -10.98 -1.37
C LEU A 109 -2.41 -10.67 -1.88
N PRO A 110 -2.18 -10.69 -3.21
CA PRO A 110 -0.90 -10.34 -3.80
C PRO A 110 -0.62 -8.85 -3.68
N LEU A 111 0.22 -8.47 -2.72
CA LEU A 111 0.71 -7.08 -2.57
C LEU A 111 2.08 -6.85 -3.19
N SER A 112 2.88 -7.90 -3.39
CA SER A 112 4.25 -7.79 -3.90
C SER A 112 4.45 -8.50 -5.23
N GLU A 113 3.36 -8.82 -5.92
CA GLU A 113 3.37 -9.48 -7.22
C GLU A 113 2.27 -8.93 -8.12
N ARG A 114 2.21 -9.38 -9.38
CA ARG A 114 1.14 -8.97 -10.28
C ARG A 114 -0.17 -9.64 -9.89
N ALA A 115 -1.23 -8.84 -9.91
CA ALA A 115 -2.59 -9.30 -9.67
C ALA A 115 -3.41 -9.27 -10.96
N ILE A 116 -4.28 -10.25 -11.12
CA ILE A 116 -5.37 -10.22 -12.10
C ILE A 116 -6.64 -9.77 -11.38
N LEU A 117 -7.40 -8.91 -12.04
CA LEU A 117 -8.75 -8.51 -11.64
C LEU A 117 -9.77 -9.22 -12.52
N SER A 118 -10.79 -9.81 -11.91
CA SER A 118 -11.96 -10.35 -12.63
C SER A 118 -13.26 -9.76 -12.07
N GLY A 119 -14.34 -9.75 -12.85
CA GLY A 119 -15.64 -9.24 -12.40
C GLY A 119 -15.59 -7.84 -11.77
N TYR A 120 -14.72 -6.97 -12.28
CA TYR A 120 -14.52 -5.62 -11.75
C TYR A 120 -15.39 -4.61 -12.48
N ASN A 121 -15.70 -3.51 -11.80
CA ASN A 121 -16.20 -2.29 -12.44
C ASN A 121 -15.04 -1.30 -12.57
N TYR A 122 -14.99 -0.52 -13.64
CA TYR A 122 -13.94 0.47 -13.82
C TYR A 122 -14.46 1.80 -14.35
N ASN A 123 -13.70 2.85 -14.07
CA ASN A 123 -13.84 4.18 -14.65
C ASN A 123 -12.48 4.61 -15.19
N SER A 124 -12.44 5.11 -16.43
CA SER A 124 -11.23 5.53 -17.16
C SER A 124 -11.00 7.04 -17.20
N ASP A 125 -11.92 7.85 -16.65
CA ASP A 125 -11.76 9.30 -16.55
C ASP A 125 -12.16 9.76 -15.15
N THR A 126 -11.20 9.64 -14.23
CA THR A 126 -11.44 9.96 -12.82
C THR A 126 -11.28 11.45 -12.51
N GLY A 127 -10.81 12.26 -13.47
CA GLY A 127 -10.40 13.66 -13.25
C GLY A 127 -9.25 13.83 -12.23
N SER A 128 -8.64 12.72 -11.78
CA SER A 128 -7.58 12.73 -10.79
C SER A 128 -6.23 13.05 -11.45
N PRO A 129 -5.42 13.97 -10.91
CA PRO A 129 -4.06 14.17 -11.39
C PRO A 129 -3.13 12.99 -11.05
N HIS A 130 -3.57 12.04 -10.21
CA HIS A 130 -2.73 10.97 -9.69
C HIS A 130 -2.87 9.63 -10.43
N TYR A 131 -4.05 9.34 -11.00
CA TYR A 131 -4.33 8.10 -11.72
C TYR A 131 -5.43 8.33 -12.76
N SER A 132 -5.33 7.65 -13.91
CA SER A 132 -6.34 7.76 -14.96
C SER A 132 -7.49 6.76 -14.72
N TYR A 133 -7.19 5.60 -14.13
CA TYR A 133 -8.15 4.52 -13.96
C TYR A 133 -8.45 4.24 -12.49
N SER A 134 -9.72 3.98 -12.19
CA SER A 134 -10.15 3.41 -10.92
C SER A 134 -10.95 2.15 -11.15
N PHE A 135 -10.56 1.07 -10.47
CA PHE A 135 -11.22 -0.21 -10.48
C PHE A 135 -11.89 -0.47 -9.14
N ARG A 136 -13.02 -1.15 -9.15
CA ARG A 136 -13.70 -1.66 -7.96
C ARG A 136 -13.94 -3.15 -8.14
N VAL A 137 -13.47 -3.95 -7.19
CA VAL A 137 -13.43 -5.42 -7.30
C VAL A 137 -13.77 -6.06 -5.96
N SER A 138 -14.37 -7.25 -5.97
CA SER A 138 -14.55 -8.06 -4.76
C SER A 138 -13.21 -8.64 -4.31
N VAL A 139 -13.02 -8.83 -3.01
CA VAL A 139 -11.81 -9.47 -2.45
C VAL A 139 -11.53 -10.84 -3.06
N ASP A 140 -12.57 -11.60 -3.41
CA ASP A 140 -12.42 -12.94 -3.98
C ASP A 140 -11.97 -12.92 -5.46
N ASN A 141 -12.11 -11.76 -6.12
CA ASN A 141 -11.77 -11.56 -7.53
C ASN A 141 -10.44 -10.82 -7.75
N TYR A 142 -9.73 -10.49 -6.67
CA TYR A 142 -8.37 -9.95 -6.70
C TYR A 142 -7.39 -11.08 -6.40
N GLN A 143 -6.74 -11.60 -7.43
CA GLN A 143 -5.94 -12.83 -7.31
C GLN A 143 -4.54 -12.64 -7.88
N SER A 144 -3.61 -13.47 -7.42
CA SER A 144 -2.27 -13.51 -7.99
C SER A 144 -2.35 -13.94 -9.45
N LEU A 145 -1.56 -13.30 -10.31
CA LEU A 145 -1.39 -13.76 -11.69
C LEU A 145 -0.80 -15.19 -11.72
N GLY A 146 0.09 -15.53 -10.78
CA GLY A 146 0.68 -16.86 -10.64
C GLY A 146 1.20 -17.46 -11.95
N GLU A 147 0.97 -18.78 -12.11
CA GLU A 147 1.23 -19.55 -13.33
C GLU A 147 0.18 -19.33 -14.43
N ASN A 148 -0.92 -18.62 -14.13
CA ASN A 148 -1.99 -18.30 -15.09
C ASN A 148 -1.58 -17.14 -16.02
N LYS A 149 -0.34 -17.17 -16.52
CA LYS A 149 0.11 -16.22 -17.54
C LYS A 149 -0.68 -16.49 -18.83
N PRO A 150 -1.19 -15.44 -19.48
CA PRO A 150 -1.76 -15.60 -20.81
C PRO A 150 -0.73 -16.21 -21.75
N ASP A 151 -1.13 -17.17 -22.59
CA ASP A 151 -0.30 -17.77 -23.65
C ASP A 151 -0.12 -16.80 -24.85
N ASP A 152 -0.12 -15.52 -24.56
CA ASP A 152 0.06 -14.45 -25.53
C ASP A 152 1.46 -13.88 -25.33
N GLN A 153 2.26 -13.94 -26.40
CA GLN A 153 3.65 -13.50 -26.40
C GLN A 153 3.78 -12.00 -26.07
N VAL A 154 2.86 -11.15 -26.57
CA VAL A 154 2.86 -9.71 -26.33
C VAL A 154 2.55 -9.42 -24.86
N ILE A 155 1.58 -10.14 -24.29
CA ILE A 155 1.26 -10.02 -22.87
C ILE A 155 2.45 -10.51 -22.04
N THR A 156 3.07 -11.63 -22.40
CA THR A 156 4.24 -12.17 -21.70
C THR A 156 5.42 -11.20 -21.71
N GLU A 157 5.70 -10.56 -22.85
CA GLU A 157 6.75 -9.53 -22.97
C GLU A 157 6.43 -8.32 -22.11
N THR A 158 5.20 -7.80 -22.16
CA THR A 158 4.80 -6.66 -21.32
C THR A 158 4.78 -7.03 -19.83
N LEU A 159 4.53 -8.30 -19.52
CA LEU A 159 4.66 -8.86 -18.18
C LEU A 159 6.13 -9.09 -17.78
N SER A 160 7.11 -9.03 -18.67
CA SER A 160 8.50 -9.29 -18.28
C SER A 160 9.16 -8.11 -17.55
N HIS A 161 8.64 -6.89 -17.72
CA HIS A 161 9.19 -5.67 -17.11
C HIS A 161 8.21 -5.01 -16.14
N ASP A 162 8.72 -4.50 -15.02
CA ASP A 162 7.94 -3.68 -14.10
C ASP A 162 7.95 -2.23 -14.58
N HIS A 163 6.82 -1.74 -15.09
CA HIS A 163 6.63 -0.35 -15.52
C HIS A 163 6.50 0.63 -14.34
N THR A 164 7.27 0.41 -13.28
CA THR A 164 7.39 1.34 -12.16
C THR A 164 8.43 2.41 -12.50
N LEU A 165 8.02 3.67 -12.40
CA LEU A 165 8.93 4.82 -12.51
C LEU A 165 9.65 5.03 -11.19
N VAL A 166 10.98 5.08 -11.25
CA VAL A 166 11.85 5.37 -10.11
C VAL A 166 12.43 6.77 -10.28
N LEU A 167 12.23 7.61 -9.28
CA LEU A 167 12.78 8.97 -9.21
C LEU A 167 13.83 9.00 -8.09
N THR A 168 15.08 9.29 -8.44
CA THR A 168 16.16 9.54 -7.49
C THR A 168 16.55 11.00 -7.54
N TRP A 169 16.91 11.58 -6.40
CA TRP A 169 17.25 12.99 -6.31
C TRP A 169 18.33 13.25 -5.25
N ASN A 170 19.09 14.32 -5.45
CA ASN A 170 20.05 14.87 -4.49
C ASN A 170 19.95 16.39 -4.46
N ILE A 171 20.27 17.02 -3.33
CA ILE A 171 20.27 18.47 -3.16
C ILE A 171 21.64 18.99 -2.76
N GLU A 172 21.94 20.22 -3.18
CA GLU A 172 23.09 20.96 -2.68
C GLU A 172 22.63 22.24 -1.99
N THR A 173 23.32 22.57 -0.91
CA THR A 173 22.99 23.70 -0.04
C THR A 173 24.20 24.57 0.21
N TYR A 174 23.96 25.86 0.45
CA TYR A 174 24.98 26.79 0.90
C TYR A 174 24.45 27.67 2.03
N SER A 175 25.36 28.26 2.80
CA SER A 175 25.05 29.20 3.87
C SER A 175 25.83 30.49 3.69
N THR A 176 25.16 31.64 3.70
CA THR A 176 25.83 32.95 3.70
C THR A 176 26.37 33.34 5.07
N ARG A 177 26.01 32.62 6.14
CA ARG A 177 26.37 32.94 7.52
C ARG A 177 27.88 32.83 7.80
N LYS A 178 28.60 32.03 7.00
CA LYS A 178 30.05 31.76 7.14
C LYS A 178 30.47 31.31 8.54
N MET A 179 29.57 30.68 9.30
CA MET A 179 29.82 30.25 10.68
C MET A 179 30.51 28.87 10.77
N GLY A 180 30.64 28.14 9.65
CA GLY A 180 31.15 26.76 9.63
C GLY A 180 30.13 25.71 10.07
N ASP A 181 28.94 26.14 10.50
CA ASP A 181 27.82 25.27 10.85
C ASP A 181 27.17 24.64 9.61
N LEU A 182 26.51 23.50 9.82
CA LEU A 182 25.67 22.90 8.80
C LEU A 182 24.46 23.81 8.47
N PRO A 183 24.04 23.86 7.20
CA PRO A 183 22.81 24.56 6.78
C PRO A 183 21.57 24.05 7.52
N ASN A 184 20.67 24.97 7.90
CA ASN A 184 19.44 24.68 8.60
C ASN A 184 18.25 25.31 7.85
N ALA A 185 17.26 24.49 7.49
CA ALA A 185 16.11 24.90 6.71
C ALA A 185 15.25 26.03 7.34
N LYS A 186 15.40 26.31 8.64
CA LYS A 186 14.73 27.43 9.33
C LYS A 186 15.41 28.77 9.12
N ASN A 187 16.67 28.77 8.67
CA ASN A 187 17.45 29.98 8.49
C ASN A 187 17.32 30.47 7.05
N ASN A 188 16.91 31.73 6.90
CA ASN A 188 16.70 32.36 5.59
C ASN A 188 18.01 32.56 4.80
N GLU A 189 19.16 32.39 5.45
CA GLU A 189 20.49 32.49 4.86
C GLU A 189 21.06 31.14 4.41
N ASP A 190 20.39 30.06 4.76
CA ASP A 190 20.74 28.70 4.38
C ASP A 190 19.80 28.29 3.23
N ARG A 191 20.37 28.09 2.04
CA ARG A 191 19.60 27.96 0.80
C ARG A 191 19.94 26.66 0.08
N VAL A 192 18.92 26.00 -0.46
CA VAL A 192 19.08 24.97 -1.49
C VAL A 192 19.28 25.70 -2.80
N PHE A 193 20.44 25.50 -3.43
CA PHE A 193 20.76 26.16 -4.72
C PHE A 193 20.72 25.18 -5.89
N MET A 194 20.73 23.87 -5.62
CA MET A 194 20.67 22.85 -6.65
C MET A 194 19.84 21.65 -6.20
N ILE A 195 19.05 21.11 -7.14
CA ILE A 195 18.37 19.81 -7.03
C ILE A 195 18.67 19.02 -8.30
N CYS A 196 19.40 17.92 -8.16
CA CYS A 196 19.63 16.96 -9.24
C CYS A 196 18.60 15.84 -9.14
N ILE A 197 17.96 15.49 -10.25
CA ILE A 197 16.94 14.45 -10.33
C ILE A 197 17.27 13.52 -11.51
N THR A 198 17.16 12.21 -11.30
CA THR A 198 17.16 11.24 -12.39
C THR A 198 15.92 10.36 -12.34
N ILE A 199 15.33 10.12 -13.50
CA ILE A 199 14.09 9.36 -13.67
C ILE A 199 14.41 8.12 -14.49
N HIS A 200 14.04 6.94 -13.99
CA HIS A 200 14.35 5.64 -14.58
C HIS A 200 13.09 4.76 -14.64
N TRP A 201 13.06 3.81 -15.56
CA TRP A 201 12.27 2.60 -15.33
C TRP A 201 13.01 1.70 -14.35
N LYS A 202 12.29 1.06 -13.43
CA LYS A 202 12.88 0.25 -12.36
C LYS A 202 13.94 -0.76 -12.85
N ASP A 203 13.68 -1.40 -13.99
CA ASP A 203 14.53 -2.45 -14.55
C ASP A 203 15.44 -1.96 -15.69
N ASP A 204 15.48 -0.66 -15.98
CA ASP A 204 16.29 -0.07 -17.05
C ASP A 204 17.52 0.65 -16.44
N PRO A 205 18.76 0.28 -16.82
CA PRO A 205 19.96 0.95 -16.34
C PRO A 205 20.12 2.39 -16.89
N LYS A 206 19.39 2.76 -17.95
CA LYS A 206 19.49 4.08 -18.58
C LYS A 206 18.39 5.02 -18.06
N PRO A 207 18.75 6.24 -17.61
CA PRO A 207 17.75 7.22 -17.22
C PRO A 207 16.93 7.68 -18.42
N LEU A 208 15.62 7.77 -18.21
CA LEU A 208 14.68 8.43 -19.13
C LEU A 208 14.93 9.93 -19.20
N LYS A 209 15.20 10.53 -18.04
CA LYS A 209 15.45 11.96 -17.93
C LYS A 209 16.42 12.24 -16.79
N ARG A 210 17.30 13.21 -17.03
CA ARG A 210 18.14 13.85 -16.02
C ARG A 210 17.74 15.32 -15.98
N ILE A 211 17.51 15.84 -14.79
CA ILE A 211 17.06 17.21 -14.55
C ILE A 211 17.97 17.80 -13.49
N CYS A 212 18.51 18.98 -13.75
CA CYS A 212 19.23 19.78 -12.76
C CYS A 212 18.48 21.09 -12.61
N LEU A 213 17.89 21.32 -11.43
CA LEU A 213 17.26 22.58 -11.07
C LEU A 213 18.28 23.41 -10.31
N VAL A 214 18.57 24.61 -10.79
CA VAL A 214 19.48 25.56 -10.16
C VAL A 214 18.79 26.89 -9.93
N ASP A 215 19.21 27.63 -8.91
CA ASP A 215 18.67 28.95 -8.56
C ASP A 215 19.28 30.11 -9.36
N VAL A 216 20.27 29.81 -10.21
CA VAL A 216 20.92 30.74 -11.13
C VAL A 216 20.63 30.39 -12.58
N GLU A 217 20.53 31.41 -13.44
CA GLU A 217 20.37 31.18 -14.88
C GLU A 217 21.61 30.48 -15.44
N THR A 218 21.38 29.33 -16.08
CA THR A 218 22.44 28.53 -16.70
C THR A 218 22.06 28.20 -18.14
N LYS A 219 23.08 28.05 -18.99
CA LYS A 219 22.86 27.56 -20.36
C LYS A 219 22.39 26.11 -20.29
N SER A 220 21.52 25.71 -21.21
CA SER A 220 21.15 24.30 -21.37
C SER A 220 22.40 23.44 -21.58
N ASP A 221 22.42 22.26 -20.95
CA ASP A 221 23.49 21.26 -21.13
C ASP A 221 23.70 21.01 -22.64
N PRO A 222 24.94 21.13 -23.17
CA PRO A 222 25.22 20.76 -24.55
C PRO A 222 24.95 19.26 -24.71
N SER A 223 23.87 18.93 -25.41
CA SER A 223 23.43 17.58 -25.72
C SER A 223 24.51 16.74 -26.39
#